data_AF-A0A5C8UA65-F1
#
_entry.id   AF-A0A5C8UA65-F1
#
_cell.length_a   1.000
_cell.length_b   1.000
_cell.length_c   1.000
_cell.angle_alpha   90.00
_cell.angle_beta   90.00
_cell.angle_gamma   90.00
#
_symmetry.space_group_name_H-M   'P 1'
#
loop_
_entity.id
_entity.type
_entity.pdbx_description
1 polymer ?
#
loop_
_entity_poly.entity_id
_entity_poly.type
_entity_poly.pdbx_seq_one_letter_code
_entity_poly.pdbx_strand_id
1 'polypeptide(L)'
;MNADEVKEREVKVRPSEGLQGLMDLARRSVPELRRNIETLEPLKEGGALALLRRARERVNWRQLPGLRQRAPKPAERLQVVLAKRFAYFIVLPTAIMALYLFVFASDQYVAQAKFAVRGDVEPMGETSGGGEFASLIQKHNSQDSFIVRDFVHSRTMAEAAQSVLQVSKMFSGSDADFWARYRDGQPIEEFAKYWTKHVNAHIEAVSGVITLSVRTFKPEDSVAIAELVIARSEKLVNEISRRARADLIAHAETDARAAEERLKKSRLALQSFRNTWGIIDPLKTAESTLQTIGMLNKDKLKAENDLQVLRDSRLDEKSRGVQTLVATVAAIDGQIKRLKDQLTNEGLAAGTPNNITQALLEFEGLKIEQLIAEKLNESLHLMLDKARISANKQQVYLAVFVPPSLPASSIYPERGYTLMVTFFCCFALCSAGSLLLSGVKDQRI
;
A
#
# COMPACT_ATOMS: atom_id res chain seq x y z
N MET A 1 18.90 37.51 5.30
CA MET A 1 19.60 38.68 5.88
C MET A 1 19.54 38.49 7.39
N ASN A 2 20.56 37.85 7.98
CA ASN A 2 20.70 37.68 9.43
C ASN A 2 22.01 38.36 9.82
N ALA A 3 21.87 39.53 10.42
CA ALA A 3 22.90 40.28 11.09
C ALA A 3 22.24 40.95 12.30
N ASP A 4 23.03 41.16 13.35
CA ASP A 4 22.72 41.82 14.62
C ASP A 4 21.96 41.01 15.67
N GLU A 5 22.72 40.46 16.62
CA GLU A 5 22.78 41.05 17.98
C GLU A 5 23.85 40.31 18.80
N VAL A 6 25.03 40.92 18.92
CA VAL A 6 26.02 40.59 19.95
C VAL A 6 25.96 41.72 20.96
N LYS A 7 25.46 41.41 22.16
CA LYS A 7 25.47 42.33 23.30
C LYS A 7 26.33 41.76 24.43
N GLU A 8 27.25 42.62 24.85
CA GLU A 8 28.28 42.47 25.86
C GLU A 8 27.75 41.99 27.23
N ARG A 9 28.53 41.13 27.88
CA ARG A 9 28.64 41.08 29.35
C ARG A 9 30.10 40.91 29.74
N GLU A 10 30.68 42.01 30.20
CA GLU A 10 31.95 42.06 30.92
C GLU A 10 31.84 41.26 32.23
N VAL A 11 32.78 40.34 32.47
CA VAL A 11 33.08 39.83 33.82
C VAL A 11 34.58 39.93 34.05
N LYS A 12 34.91 40.92 34.88
CA LYS A 12 36.23 41.32 35.35
C LYS A 12 36.72 40.32 36.40
N VAL A 13 37.73 39.51 36.10
CA VAL A 13 38.38 38.63 37.10
C VAL A 13 39.81 39.11 37.33
N ARG A 14 40.05 39.56 38.57
CA ARG A 14 41.35 40.05 39.07
C ARG A 14 42.35 38.89 39.19
N PRO A 15 43.64 39.09 38.86
CA PRO A 15 44.68 38.10 39.08
C PRO A 15 45.03 38.00 40.57
N SER A 16 45.18 36.78 41.07
CA SER A 16 45.51 36.46 42.45
C SER A 16 46.99 36.71 42.76
N GLU A 17 47.24 37.43 43.86
CA GLU A 17 48.53 37.90 44.37
C GLU A 17 49.51 36.80 44.82
N GLY A 18 49.21 35.52 44.58
CA GLY A 18 50.04 34.39 45.06
C GLY A 18 51.25 34.04 44.18
N LEU A 19 51.29 34.48 42.92
CA LEU A 19 52.33 34.07 41.95
C LEU A 19 53.43 35.11 41.72
N GLN A 20 53.23 36.36 42.13
CA GLN A 20 54.28 37.40 42.08
C GLN A 20 55.23 37.34 43.29
N GLY A 21 54.77 36.88 44.46
CA GLY A 21 55.62 36.73 45.65
C GLY A 21 56.66 35.60 45.58
N LEU A 22 56.43 34.57 44.75
CA LEU A 22 57.39 33.46 44.57
C LEU A 22 58.45 33.74 43.49
N MET A 23 58.18 34.64 42.55
CA MET A 23 59.18 35.06 41.56
C MET A 23 60.19 36.08 42.13
N ASP A 24 59.81 36.89 43.12
CA ASP A 24 60.72 37.83 43.78
C ASP A 24 61.63 37.16 44.83
N LEU A 25 61.24 36.02 45.41
CA LEU A 25 62.10 35.27 46.34
C LEU A 25 63.20 34.47 45.62
N ALA A 26 62.96 34.06 44.37
CA ALA A 26 63.92 33.32 43.55
C ALA A 26 65.01 34.21 42.92
N ARG A 27 64.82 35.54 42.91
CA ARG A 27 65.78 36.50 42.33
C ARG A 27 66.75 37.12 43.35
N ARG A 28 66.57 36.85 44.65
CA ARG A 28 67.29 37.52 45.74
C ARG A 28 68.31 36.67 46.51
N SER A 29 68.49 35.40 46.17
CA SER A 29 69.41 34.49 46.88
C SER A 29 70.60 33.99 46.05
N VAL A 30 70.89 34.65 44.92
CA VAL A 30 72.10 34.41 44.11
C VAL A 30 72.88 35.72 44.08
N PRO A 31 73.67 36.04 45.13
CA PRO A 31 75.10 35.77 45.04
C PRO A 31 75.84 35.75 46.40
N GLU A 32 75.77 34.68 47.22
CA GLU A 32 76.70 34.57 48.37
C GLU A 32 77.32 33.18 48.62
N LEU A 33 76.97 32.15 47.83
CA LEU A 33 77.58 30.82 47.96
C LEU A 33 78.91 30.64 47.19
N ARG A 34 79.62 31.75 46.91
CA ARG A 34 80.93 31.75 46.22
C ARG A 34 82.08 32.32 47.07
N ARG A 35 82.02 32.16 48.39
CA ARG A 35 83.16 32.43 49.27
C ARG A 35 83.11 31.51 50.48
N ASN A 36 84.25 30.92 50.82
CA ASN A 36 84.51 30.01 51.94
C ASN A 36 84.40 28.52 51.61
N ILE A 37 85.07 28.12 50.53
CA ILE A 37 85.88 26.90 50.57
C ILE A 37 87.22 27.34 51.17
N GLU A 38 87.49 26.94 52.41
CA GLU A 38 88.81 26.55 52.92
C GLU A 38 88.77 26.41 54.45
N THR A 39 89.31 25.29 54.92
CA THR A 39 89.72 24.98 56.30
C THR A 39 88.61 24.75 57.35
N LEU A 40 88.42 23.49 57.77
CA LEU A 40 88.83 22.98 59.09
C LEU A 40 88.47 21.48 59.25
N GLU A 41 89.34 20.79 59.99
CA GLU A 41 89.57 19.35 60.18
C GLU A 41 88.46 18.51 60.86
N PRO A 42 88.56 17.17 60.83
CA PRO A 42 87.49 16.25 61.22
C PRO A 42 87.44 15.97 62.73
N LEU A 43 86.24 15.75 63.28
CA LEU A 43 86.04 15.23 64.64
C LEU A 43 85.17 13.96 64.66
N LYS A 44 85.63 13.07 65.53
CA LYS A 44 85.47 11.62 65.67
C LYS A 44 84.09 11.16 66.17
N GLU A 45 83.77 9.91 65.87
CA GLU A 45 82.53 9.16 66.13
C GLU A 45 82.11 9.05 67.61
N GLY A 46 80.78 9.02 67.83
CA GLY A 46 80.16 8.62 69.10
C GLY A 46 78.84 7.86 68.87
N GLY A 47 78.85 6.56 69.16
CA GLY A 47 77.86 5.54 68.78
C GLY A 47 76.45 5.57 69.40
N ALA A 48 75.82 6.74 69.56
CA ALA A 48 74.46 6.83 70.13
C ALA A 48 73.32 6.83 69.07
N LEU A 49 73.60 7.24 67.82
CA LEU A 49 72.59 7.38 66.76
C LEU A 49 72.26 6.08 66.00
N ALA A 50 73.10 5.05 66.10
CA ALA A 50 72.89 3.77 65.41
C ALA A 50 71.85 2.88 66.11
N LEU A 51 71.70 2.99 67.44
CA LEU A 51 70.74 2.20 68.21
C LEU A 51 69.30 2.73 68.09
N LEU A 52 69.12 4.04 67.92
CA LEU A 52 67.81 4.65 67.68
C LEU A 52 67.26 4.39 66.27
N ARG A 53 68.14 4.10 65.29
CA ARG A 53 67.72 3.73 63.92
C ARG A 53 67.16 2.30 63.85
N ARG A 54 67.75 1.36 64.59
CA ARG A 54 67.30 -0.06 64.62
C ARG A 54 66.01 -0.31 65.41
N ALA A 55 65.65 0.57 66.35
CA ALA A 55 64.37 0.48 67.07
C ALA A 55 63.17 0.96 66.24
N ARG A 56 63.40 1.85 65.25
CA ARG A 56 62.34 2.42 64.40
C ARG A 56 61.93 1.53 63.22
N GLU A 57 62.78 0.58 62.81
CA GLU A 57 62.48 -0.34 61.72
C GLU A 57 61.62 -1.55 62.11
N ARG A 58 61.48 -1.86 63.42
CA ARG A 58 60.69 -3.02 63.88
C ARG A 58 59.22 -2.73 64.18
N VAL A 59 58.74 -1.52 63.91
CA VAL A 59 57.37 -1.09 64.24
C VAL A 59 56.75 -0.44 62.99
N ASN A 60 56.56 -1.22 61.93
CA ASN A 60 55.85 -0.81 60.73
C ASN A 60 54.65 -1.74 60.49
N TRP A 61 53.56 -1.50 61.23
CA TRP A 61 52.33 -2.31 61.26
C TRP A 61 51.46 -2.21 59.99
N ARG A 62 52.05 -1.89 58.83
CA ARG A 62 51.35 -1.81 57.53
C ARG A 62 51.63 -2.99 56.59
N GLN A 63 52.31 -4.03 57.06
CA GLN A 63 52.57 -5.23 56.27
C GLN A 63 51.96 -6.45 56.98
N LEU A 64 50.76 -6.85 56.57
CA LEU A 64 50.17 -8.13 56.92
C LEU A 64 51.03 -9.25 56.30
N PRO A 65 51.59 -10.19 57.08
CA PRO A 65 52.39 -11.28 56.53
C PRO A 65 51.45 -12.38 56.02
N GLY A 66 51.43 -12.63 54.72
CA GLY A 66 50.67 -13.76 54.15
C GLY A 66 50.15 -13.58 52.73
N LEU A 67 50.02 -12.36 52.23
CA LEU A 67 49.72 -12.12 50.82
C LEU A 67 51.03 -11.90 50.06
N ARG A 68 51.42 -12.86 49.22
CA ARG A 68 52.44 -12.63 48.18
C ARG A 68 52.01 -11.43 47.35
N GLN A 69 52.59 -10.25 47.59
CA GLN A 69 52.48 -9.13 46.66
C GLN A 69 53.12 -9.58 45.36
N ARG A 70 52.29 -9.92 44.37
CA ARG A 70 52.76 -10.24 43.03
C ARG A 70 53.46 -8.99 42.51
N ALA A 71 54.78 -9.06 42.34
CA ALA A 71 55.57 -7.95 41.79
C ALA A 71 54.85 -7.42 40.53
N PRO A 72 54.64 -6.09 40.41
CA PRO A 72 54.06 -5.53 39.20
C PRO A 72 54.94 -5.97 38.04
N LYS A 73 54.39 -6.80 37.14
CA LYS A 73 55.08 -7.10 35.88
C LYS A 73 55.34 -5.75 35.21
N PRO A 74 56.55 -5.46 34.71
CA PRO A 74 56.87 -4.16 34.14
C PRO A 74 55.82 -3.83 33.06
N ALA A 75 55.20 -2.66 33.17
CA ALA A 75 54.07 -2.24 32.33
C ALA A 75 54.36 -2.41 30.82
N GLU A 76 55.64 -2.26 30.45
CA GLU A 76 56.20 -2.51 29.13
C GLU A 76 55.90 -3.92 28.57
N ARG A 77 56.06 -4.97 29.39
CA ARG A 77 55.78 -6.35 28.95
C ARG A 77 54.29 -6.63 28.79
N LEU A 78 53.44 -5.93 29.53
CA LEU A 78 51.99 -6.09 29.44
C LEU A 78 51.45 -5.36 28.20
N GLN A 79 51.96 -4.15 27.92
CA GLN A 79 51.64 -3.38 26.71
C GLN A 79 52.06 -4.11 25.44
N VAL A 80 53.25 -4.71 25.40
CA VAL A 80 53.71 -5.50 24.24
C VAL A 80 52.86 -6.75 24.02
N VAL A 81 52.46 -7.45 25.09
CA VAL A 81 51.59 -8.64 24.97
C VAL A 81 50.16 -8.26 24.54
N LEU A 82 49.63 -7.15 25.05
CA LEU A 82 48.33 -6.59 24.63
C LEU A 82 48.39 -6.13 23.17
N ALA A 83 49.42 -5.39 22.77
CA ALA A 83 49.63 -4.94 21.39
C ALA A 83 49.81 -6.12 20.42
N LYS A 84 50.52 -7.18 20.83
CA LYS A 84 50.67 -8.39 20.00
C LYS A 84 49.36 -9.15 19.85
N ARG A 85 48.55 -9.24 20.91
CA ARG A 85 47.20 -9.83 20.86
C ARG A 85 46.25 -8.99 20.01
N PHE A 86 46.32 -7.66 20.16
CA PHE A 86 45.57 -6.70 19.36
C PHE A 86 45.93 -6.81 17.87
N ALA A 87 47.22 -6.84 17.54
CA ALA A 87 47.70 -7.03 16.17
C ALA A 87 47.23 -8.36 15.58
N TYR A 88 47.33 -9.45 16.34
CA TYR A 88 46.92 -10.77 15.84
C TYR A 88 45.40 -10.94 15.68
N PHE A 89 44.60 -10.37 16.60
CA PHE A 89 43.14 -10.53 16.56
C PHE A 89 42.39 -9.47 15.77
N ILE A 90 43.00 -8.31 15.49
CA ILE A 90 42.36 -7.23 14.75
C ILE A 90 43.08 -7.02 13.42
N VAL A 91 44.39 -6.79 13.43
CA VAL A 91 45.14 -6.45 12.20
C VAL A 91 45.24 -7.63 11.24
N LEU A 92 45.41 -8.86 11.74
CA LEU A 92 45.47 -10.05 10.89
C LEU A 92 44.14 -10.30 10.13
N PRO A 93 42.96 -10.41 10.78
CA PRO A 93 41.71 -10.62 10.05
C PRO A 93 41.32 -9.44 9.17
N THR A 94 41.62 -8.20 9.54
CA THR A 94 41.36 -7.05 8.67
C THR A 94 42.30 -7.03 7.46
N ALA A 95 43.57 -7.42 7.61
CA ALA A 95 44.50 -7.57 6.50
C ALA A 95 44.09 -8.70 5.53
N ILE A 96 43.58 -9.83 6.05
CA ILE A 96 43.02 -10.90 5.23
C ILE A 96 41.81 -10.39 4.44
N MET A 97 40.91 -9.65 5.10
CA MET A 97 39.75 -9.05 4.43
C MET A 97 40.17 -8.02 3.37
N ALA A 98 41.20 -7.21 3.64
CA ALA A 98 41.75 -6.26 2.67
C ALA A 98 42.34 -6.97 1.46
N LEU A 99 43.11 -8.04 1.68
CA LEU A 99 43.65 -8.84 0.59
C LEU A 99 42.52 -9.40 -0.29
N TYR A 100 41.46 -9.94 0.33
CA TYR A 100 40.30 -10.42 -0.40
C TYR A 100 39.61 -9.31 -1.22
N LEU A 101 39.29 -8.18 -0.59
CA LEU A 101 38.56 -7.08 -1.23
C LEU A 101 39.34 -6.36 -2.35
N PHE A 102 40.67 -6.33 -2.27
CA PHE A 102 41.49 -5.63 -3.27
C PHE A 102 42.03 -6.54 -4.37
N VAL A 103 42.23 -7.83 -4.09
CA VAL A 103 42.86 -8.77 -5.05
C VAL A 103 41.85 -9.71 -5.69
N PHE A 104 40.84 -10.18 -4.95
CA PHE A 104 39.92 -11.23 -5.39
C PHE A 104 38.50 -10.74 -5.67
N ALA A 105 38.02 -9.73 -4.93
CA ALA A 105 36.64 -9.28 -5.06
C ALA A 105 36.38 -8.66 -6.44
N SER A 106 35.42 -9.26 -7.15
CA SER A 106 34.96 -8.78 -8.45
C SER A 106 34.21 -7.45 -8.32
N ASP A 107 34.51 -6.54 -9.25
CA ASP A 107 33.79 -5.29 -9.39
C ASP A 107 32.35 -5.50 -9.83
N GLN A 108 31.43 -4.76 -9.21
CA GLN A 108 30.00 -4.86 -9.42
C GLN A 108 29.44 -3.50 -9.83
N TYR A 109 28.84 -3.50 -11.01
CA TYR A 109 28.28 -2.34 -11.68
C TYR A 109 26.78 -2.26 -11.46
N VAL A 110 26.27 -1.09 -11.11
CA VAL A 110 24.85 -0.89 -10.81
C VAL A 110 24.21 0.01 -11.85
N ALA A 111 23.26 -0.53 -12.63
CA ALA A 111 22.37 0.28 -13.46
C ALA A 111 21.14 0.66 -12.63
N GLN A 112 20.82 1.95 -12.61
CA GLN A 112 19.63 2.47 -11.95
C GLN A 112 18.64 3.03 -12.97
N ALA A 113 17.36 2.72 -12.77
CA ALA A 113 16.26 3.30 -13.53
C ALA A 113 15.16 3.76 -12.58
N LYS A 114 14.46 4.83 -12.93
CA LYS A 114 13.32 5.35 -12.16
C LYS A 114 12.10 5.44 -13.05
N PHE A 115 11.03 4.82 -12.58
CA PHE A 115 9.73 4.82 -13.25
C PHE A 115 8.60 4.92 -12.24
N ALA A 116 7.45 5.38 -12.71
CA ALA A 116 6.24 5.50 -11.90
C ALA A 116 5.08 4.81 -12.61
N VAL A 117 4.20 4.17 -11.84
CA VAL A 117 2.93 3.68 -12.36
C VAL A 117 1.94 4.84 -12.34
N ARG A 118 1.38 5.18 -13.50
CA ARG A 118 0.42 6.27 -13.67
C ARG A 118 -0.90 5.68 -14.12
N GLY A 119 -1.95 5.91 -13.33
CA GLY A 119 -3.34 5.73 -13.75
C GLY A 119 -4.00 7.09 -13.92
N ASP A 120 -4.77 7.25 -15.00
CA ASP A 120 -5.66 8.40 -15.13
C ASP A 120 -6.85 8.19 -14.19
N VAL A 121 -6.82 8.87 -13.05
CA VAL A 121 -7.94 8.93 -12.12
C VAL A 121 -8.55 10.31 -12.29
N GLU A 122 -9.71 10.39 -12.96
CA GLU A 122 -10.50 11.62 -12.89
C GLU A 122 -10.69 11.95 -11.40
N PRO A 123 -10.45 13.21 -10.97
CA PRO A 123 -11.13 13.70 -9.80
C PRO A 123 -12.62 13.64 -10.16
N MET A 124 -13.29 12.58 -9.71
CA MET A 124 -14.75 12.45 -9.81
C MET A 124 -15.30 13.80 -9.33
N GLY A 125 -15.97 14.50 -10.27
CA GLY A 125 -16.13 15.95 -10.23
C GLY A 125 -16.55 16.48 -8.87
N GLU A 126 -16.02 17.65 -8.51
CA GLU A 126 -16.34 18.51 -7.36
C GLU A 126 -17.62 18.14 -6.62
N THR A 127 -17.62 17.03 -5.90
CA THR A 127 -18.67 16.68 -4.98
C THR A 127 -18.08 17.04 -3.65
N SER A 128 -18.53 18.19 -3.16
CA SER A 128 -18.29 18.76 -1.84
C SER A 128 -18.41 17.72 -0.73
N GLY A 129 -17.34 16.96 -0.49
CA GLY A 129 -17.25 15.87 0.49
C GLY A 129 -15.79 15.49 0.69
N GLY A 130 -15.17 16.06 1.72
CA GLY A 130 -13.73 16.26 1.84
C GLY A 130 -12.84 15.03 2.05
N GLY A 131 -11.53 15.26 1.85
CA GLY A 131 -10.37 14.59 2.49
C GLY A 131 -10.15 13.09 2.25
N GLU A 132 -11.18 12.27 2.40
CA GLU A 132 -11.10 10.81 2.35
C GLU A 132 -10.91 10.30 0.91
N PHE A 133 -11.43 10.98 -0.10
CA PHE A 133 -11.31 10.54 -1.49
C PHE A 133 -9.90 10.73 -2.07
N ALA A 134 -9.19 11.81 -1.69
CA ALA A 134 -7.78 12.00 -2.06
C ALA A 134 -6.89 10.88 -1.49
N SER A 135 -7.22 10.38 -0.29
CA SER A 135 -6.52 9.26 0.33
C SER A 135 -6.73 7.92 -0.40
N LEU A 136 -7.92 7.71 -0.99
CA LEU A 136 -8.23 6.53 -1.80
C LEU A 136 -7.47 6.52 -3.13
N ILE A 137 -7.30 7.68 -3.78
CA ILE A 137 -6.54 7.81 -5.03
C ILE A 137 -5.05 7.51 -4.80
N GLN A 138 -4.45 8.02 -3.71
CA GLN A 138 -3.09 7.66 -3.34
C GLN A 138 -2.93 6.17 -2.99
N LYS A 139 -3.97 5.56 -2.39
CA LYS A 139 -3.98 4.13 -2.05
C LYS A 139 -3.99 3.23 -3.28
N HIS A 140 -4.65 3.62 -4.38
CA HIS A 140 -4.72 2.79 -5.59
C HIS A 140 -3.41 2.83 -6.41
N ASN A 141 -2.83 4.01 -6.62
CA ASN A 141 -1.54 4.14 -7.32
C ASN A 141 -0.37 3.49 -6.55
N SER A 142 -0.45 3.48 -5.21
CA SER A 142 0.52 2.75 -4.40
C SER A 142 0.37 1.24 -4.52
N GLN A 143 -0.86 0.71 -4.59
CA GLN A 143 -1.11 -0.72 -4.79
C GLN A 143 -0.52 -1.24 -6.11
N ASP A 144 -0.73 -0.55 -7.23
CA ASP A 144 -0.17 -0.98 -8.52
C ASP A 144 1.37 -0.93 -8.52
N SER A 145 1.95 0.05 -7.82
CA SER A 145 3.40 0.12 -7.62
C SER A 145 3.94 -1.05 -6.79
N PHE A 146 3.21 -1.48 -5.76
CA PHE A 146 3.54 -2.68 -4.98
C PHE A 146 3.47 -3.96 -5.82
N ILE A 147 2.46 -4.08 -6.69
CA ILE A 147 2.34 -5.22 -7.61
C ILE A 147 3.57 -5.30 -8.52
N VAL A 148 4.00 -4.17 -9.09
CA VAL A 148 5.21 -4.14 -9.94
C VAL A 148 6.45 -4.53 -9.15
N ARG A 149 6.64 -3.99 -7.94
CA ARG A 149 7.77 -4.36 -7.07
C ARG A 149 7.79 -5.86 -6.79
N ASP A 150 6.67 -6.43 -6.37
CA ASP A 150 6.58 -7.85 -6.04
C ASP A 150 6.78 -8.73 -7.28
N PHE A 151 6.32 -8.26 -8.44
CA PHE A 151 6.61 -8.91 -9.72
C PHE A 151 8.11 -8.89 -10.05
N VAL A 152 8.82 -7.78 -9.85
CA VAL A 152 10.28 -7.72 -10.06
C VAL A 152 11.03 -8.75 -9.17
N HIS A 153 10.57 -8.95 -7.94
CA HIS A 153 11.14 -9.94 -7.01
C HIS A 153 10.63 -11.37 -7.23
N SER A 154 9.61 -11.56 -8.06
CA SER A 154 8.99 -12.85 -8.26
C SER A 154 9.87 -13.82 -9.05
N ARG A 155 9.63 -15.11 -8.82
CA ARG A 155 10.24 -16.19 -9.62
C ARG A 155 9.91 -16.05 -11.12
N THR A 156 8.72 -15.58 -11.47
CA THR A 156 8.29 -15.46 -12.86
C THR A 156 9.11 -14.40 -13.62
N MET A 157 9.52 -13.31 -12.96
CA MET A 157 10.48 -12.36 -13.54
C MET A 157 11.86 -12.99 -13.74
N ALA A 158 12.36 -13.72 -12.74
CA ALA A 158 13.65 -14.42 -12.86
C ALA A 158 13.65 -15.44 -14.01
N GLU A 159 12.57 -16.23 -14.17
CA GLU A 159 12.38 -17.16 -15.28
C GLU A 159 12.29 -16.44 -16.64
N ALA A 160 11.56 -15.31 -16.69
CA ALA A 160 11.47 -14.48 -17.89
C ALA A 160 12.85 -13.92 -18.27
N ALA A 161 13.65 -13.50 -17.28
CA ALA A 161 15.01 -13.02 -17.49
C ALA A 161 15.93 -14.14 -17.98
N GLN A 162 15.86 -15.31 -17.35
CA GLN A 162 16.63 -16.49 -17.75
C GLN A 162 16.32 -16.95 -19.18
N SER A 163 15.05 -16.94 -19.58
CA SER A 163 14.64 -17.39 -20.93
C SER A 163 15.08 -16.44 -22.05
N VAL A 164 15.14 -15.12 -21.79
CA VAL A 164 15.49 -14.13 -22.82
C VAL A 164 16.99 -13.86 -22.88
N LEU A 165 17.65 -13.65 -21.74
CA LEU A 165 19.04 -13.20 -21.67
C LEU A 165 20.01 -14.28 -21.16
N GLN A 166 19.52 -15.45 -20.73
CA GLN A 166 20.34 -16.49 -20.10
C GLN A 166 21.17 -15.95 -18.93
N VAL A 167 20.50 -15.18 -18.06
CA VAL A 167 21.12 -14.41 -16.98
C VAL A 167 22.00 -15.24 -16.03
N SER A 168 21.69 -16.53 -15.82
CA SER A 168 22.59 -17.46 -15.11
C SER A 168 24.01 -17.54 -15.69
N LYS A 169 24.16 -17.43 -17.02
CA LYS A 169 25.47 -17.41 -17.69
C LYS A 169 26.22 -16.10 -17.46
N MET A 170 25.50 -14.98 -17.46
CA MET A 170 26.06 -13.66 -17.14
C MET A 170 26.64 -13.64 -15.72
N PHE A 171 25.92 -14.25 -14.76
CA PHE A 171 26.37 -14.33 -13.36
C PHE A 171 27.37 -15.46 -13.04
N SER A 172 27.57 -16.41 -13.96
CA SER A 172 28.55 -17.50 -13.81
C SER A 172 29.88 -17.25 -14.56
N GLY A 173 29.98 -16.12 -15.27
CA GLY A 173 31.16 -15.73 -16.02
C GLY A 173 32.45 -15.61 -15.19
N SER A 174 33.59 -15.55 -15.88
CA SER A 174 34.93 -15.43 -15.27
C SER A 174 35.11 -14.18 -14.43
N ASP A 175 34.33 -13.14 -14.72
CA ASP A 175 34.41 -11.83 -14.06
C ASP A 175 33.81 -11.82 -12.65
N ALA A 176 33.05 -12.87 -12.29
CA ALA A 176 32.48 -13.06 -10.97
C ALA A 176 33.44 -13.82 -10.05
N ASP A 177 33.71 -13.31 -8.84
CA ASP A 177 34.52 -13.99 -7.83
C ASP A 177 33.83 -15.26 -7.28
N PHE A 178 34.59 -16.24 -6.81
CA PHE A 178 34.12 -17.53 -6.26
C PHE A 178 32.96 -17.38 -5.26
N TRP A 179 32.97 -16.33 -4.45
CA TRP A 179 31.95 -16.09 -3.44
C TRP A 179 30.70 -15.36 -3.97
N ALA A 180 30.88 -14.48 -4.95
CA ALA A 180 29.80 -13.68 -5.53
C ALA A 180 29.13 -14.37 -6.73
N ARG A 181 29.82 -15.32 -7.36
CA ARG A 181 29.39 -16.02 -8.58
C ARG A 181 28.18 -16.90 -8.34
N TYR A 182 27.29 -16.92 -9.34
CA TYR A 182 26.22 -17.90 -9.41
C TYR A 182 26.74 -19.24 -9.92
N ARG A 183 26.39 -20.36 -9.26
CA ARG A 183 26.76 -21.70 -9.71
C ARG A 183 25.75 -22.19 -10.73
N ASP A 184 26.19 -22.36 -11.98
CA ASP A 184 25.35 -22.86 -13.05
C ASP A 184 24.87 -24.31 -12.78
N GLY A 185 23.68 -24.65 -13.29
CA GLY A 185 23.05 -25.96 -13.10
C GLY A 185 22.28 -26.15 -11.78
N GLN A 186 22.12 -25.09 -10.97
CA GLN A 186 21.25 -25.12 -9.80
C GLN A 186 19.76 -25.01 -10.20
N PRO A 187 18.82 -25.49 -9.34
CA PRO A 187 17.40 -25.35 -9.59
C PRO A 187 16.98 -23.86 -9.63
N ILE A 188 15.90 -23.57 -10.35
CA ILE A 188 15.42 -22.21 -10.61
C ILE A 188 15.07 -21.45 -9.32
N GLU A 189 14.71 -22.15 -8.25
CA GLU A 189 14.45 -21.58 -6.93
C GLU A 189 15.70 -20.94 -6.32
N GLU A 190 16.87 -21.56 -6.50
CA GLU A 190 18.14 -20.98 -6.05
C GLU A 190 18.55 -19.79 -6.93
N PHE A 191 18.26 -19.86 -8.24
CA PHE A 191 18.41 -18.70 -9.13
C PHE A 191 17.53 -17.53 -8.69
N ALA A 192 16.26 -17.76 -8.35
CA ALA A 192 15.35 -16.72 -7.89
C ALA A 192 15.81 -16.08 -6.57
N LYS A 193 16.37 -16.86 -5.64
CA LYS A 193 17.01 -16.32 -4.43
C LYS A 193 18.24 -15.48 -4.74
N TYR A 194 19.03 -15.87 -5.74
CA TYR A 194 20.19 -15.10 -6.19
C TYR A 194 19.77 -13.80 -6.91
N TRP A 195 18.72 -13.88 -7.73
CA TRP A 195 18.13 -12.77 -8.46
C TRP A 195 17.69 -11.64 -7.53
N THR A 196 16.94 -11.95 -6.47
CA THR A 196 16.43 -10.93 -5.53
C THR A 196 17.52 -10.16 -4.77
N LYS A 197 18.76 -10.69 -4.72
CA LYS A 197 19.92 -9.99 -4.15
C LYS A 197 20.57 -9.01 -5.13
N HIS A 198 20.44 -9.25 -6.44
CA HIS A 198 21.10 -8.48 -7.50
C HIS A 198 20.14 -7.51 -8.20
N VAL A 199 18.85 -7.85 -8.24
CA VAL A 199 17.79 -7.03 -8.83
C VAL A 199 16.83 -6.63 -7.72
N ASN A 200 16.77 -5.33 -7.44
CA ASN A 200 15.95 -4.78 -6.38
C ASN A 200 15.11 -3.61 -6.89
N ALA A 201 13.84 -3.58 -6.52
CA ALA A 201 12.94 -2.47 -6.78
C ALA A 201 12.53 -1.84 -5.44
N HIS A 202 12.84 -0.56 -5.25
CA HIS A 202 12.44 0.19 -4.06
C HIS A 202 11.35 1.20 -4.42
N ILE A 203 10.31 1.29 -3.59
CA ILE A 203 9.23 2.28 -3.73
C ILE A 203 9.47 3.39 -2.73
N GLU A 204 9.59 4.62 -3.22
CA GLU A 204 9.62 5.80 -2.36
C GLU A 204 8.20 6.11 -1.87
N ALA A 205 7.98 6.04 -0.55
CA ALA A 205 6.65 6.13 0.05
C ALA A 205 5.91 7.45 -0.22
N VAL A 206 6.65 8.55 -0.44
CA VAL A 206 6.08 9.88 -0.67
C VAL A 206 5.71 10.09 -2.15
N SER A 207 6.61 9.71 -3.06
CA SER A 207 6.46 10.00 -4.49
C SER A 207 5.79 8.85 -5.26
N GLY A 208 5.75 7.63 -4.71
CA GLY A 208 5.31 6.42 -5.41
C GLY A 208 6.25 5.99 -6.53
N VAL A 209 7.43 6.61 -6.64
CA VAL A 209 8.42 6.27 -7.66
C VAL A 209 9.09 4.95 -7.32
N ILE A 210 9.19 4.08 -8.31
CA ILE A 210 9.95 2.84 -8.25
C ILE A 210 11.36 3.12 -8.74
N THR A 211 12.34 2.91 -7.87
CA THR A 211 13.76 2.91 -8.23
C THR A 211 14.20 1.46 -8.40
N LEU A 212 14.48 1.08 -9.65
CA LEU A 212 15.06 -0.21 -9.99
C LEU A 212 16.58 -0.09 -9.92
N SER A 213 17.20 -1.01 -9.18
CA SER A 213 18.65 -1.17 -9.11
C SER A 213 19.02 -2.58 -9.53
N VAL A 214 19.81 -2.68 -10.60
CA VAL A 214 20.30 -3.95 -11.13
C VAL A 214 21.81 -3.97 -10.99
N ARG A 215 22.31 -4.99 -10.29
CA ARG A 215 23.73 -5.19 -10.04
C ARG A 215 24.24 -6.40 -10.78
N THR A 216 25.29 -6.22 -11.57
CA THR A 216 26.00 -7.32 -12.25
C THR A 216 27.50 -7.07 -12.28
N PHE A 217 28.26 -8.01 -12.85
CA PHE A 217 29.73 -7.91 -12.98
C PHE A 217 30.17 -7.13 -14.23
N LYS A 218 29.25 -6.82 -15.15
CA LYS A 218 29.52 -6.04 -16.36
C LYS A 218 28.55 -4.86 -16.50
N PRO A 219 29.02 -3.69 -16.92
CA PRO A 219 28.13 -2.54 -17.09
C PRO A 219 27.03 -2.79 -18.12
N GLU A 220 27.33 -3.52 -19.21
CA GLU A 220 26.37 -3.84 -20.28
C GLU A 220 25.27 -4.79 -19.80
N ASP A 221 25.64 -5.82 -19.04
CA ASP A 221 24.69 -6.80 -18.50
C ASP A 221 23.70 -6.14 -17.52
N SER A 222 24.18 -5.18 -16.71
CA SER A 222 23.31 -4.42 -15.81
C SER A 222 22.24 -3.61 -16.55
N VAL A 223 22.59 -2.99 -17.67
CA VAL A 223 21.63 -2.22 -18.49
C VAL A 223 20.67 -3.17 -19.20
N ALA A 224 21.17 -4.24 -19.82
CA ALA A 224 20.33 -5.21 -20.54
C ALA A 224 19.26 -5.85 -19.63
N ILE A 225 19.65 -6.22 -18.40
CA ILE A 225 18.71 -6.77 -17.41
C ILE A 225 17.72 -5.69 -16.97
N ALA A 226 18.16 -4.45 -16.73
CA ALA A 226 17.26 -3.37 -16.32
C ALA A 226 16.20 -3.05 -17.39
N GLU A 227 16.60 -2.97 -18.66
CA GLU A 227 15.69 -2.76 -19.79
C GLU A 227 14.67 -3.90 -19.90
N LEU A 228 15.11 -5.14 -19.76
CA LEU A 228 14.22 -6.29 -19.79
C LEU A 228 13.19 -6.25 -18.65
N VAL A 229 13.63 -5.94 -17.42
CA VAL A 229 12.75 -5.84 -16.25
C VAL A 229 11.71 -4.74 -16.44
N ILE A 230 12.10 -3.59 -16.97
CA ILE A 230 11.19 -2.48 -17.29
C ILE A 230 10.16 -2.92 -18.34
N ALA A 231 10.61 -3.50 -19.46
CA ALA A 231 9.73 -3.93 -20.54
C ALA A 231 8.73 -5.01 -20.09
N ARG A 232 9.16 -5.95 -19.24
CA ARG A 232 8.30 -6.98 -18.65
C ARG A 232 7.31 -6.40 -17.64
N SER A 233 7.73 -5.43 -16.85
CA SER A 233 6.87 -4.73 -15.89
C SER A 233 5.82 -3.88 -16.60
N GLU A 234 6.19 -3.18 -17.67
CA GLU A 234 5.27 -2.43 -18.52
C GLU A 234 4.23 -3.37 -19.14
N LYS A 235 4.67 -4.51 -19.68
CA LYS A 235 3.76 -5.52 -20.23
C LYS A 235 2.77 -6.04 -19.18
N LEU A 236 3.23 -6.29 -17.94
CA LEU A 236 2.35 -6.72 -16.85
C LEU A 236 1.27 -5.67 -16.54
N VAL A 237 1.67 -4.41 -16.37
CA VAL A 237 0.73 -3.31 -16.06
C VAL A 237 -0.29 -3.16 -17.20
N ASN A 238 0.17 -3.19 -18.44
CA ASN A 238 -0.70 -3.11 -19.61
C ASN A 238 -1.66 -4.31 -19.72
N GLU A 239 -1.22 -5.51 -19.38
CA GLU A 239 -2.04 -6.73 -19.34
C GLU A 239 -3.14 -6.63 -18.28
N ILE A 240 -2.80 -6.19 -17.06
CA ILE A 240 -3.74 -5.98 -15.95
C ILE A 240 -4.77 -4.92 -16.35
N SER A 241 -4.32 -3.76 -16.85
CA SER A 241 -5.20 -2.68 -17.28
C SER A 241 -6.12 -3.11 -18.44
N ARG A 242 -5.59 -3.83 -19.44
CA ARG A 242 -6.40 -4.36 -20.55
C ARG A 242 -7.47 -5.33 -20.05
N ARG A 243 -7.12 -6.24 -19.15
CA ARG A 243 -8.06 -7.22 -18.59
C ARG A 243 -9.14 -6.53 -17.77
N ALA A 244 -8.78 -5.62 -16.87
CA ALA A 244 -9.74 -4.86 -16.06
C ALA A 244 -10.75 -4.09 -16.93
N ARG A 245 -10.28 -3.45 -18.02
CA ARG A 245 -11.15 -2.76 -18.98
C ARG A 245 -12.08 -3.71 -19.71
N ALA A 246 -11.55 -4.84 -20.20
CA ALA A 246 -12.36 -5.85 -20.88
C ALA A 246 -13.44 -6.42 -19.96
N ASP A 247 -13.08 -6.72 -18.71
CA ASP A 247 -14.00 -7.26 -17.71
C ASP A 247 -15.10 -6.24 -17.37
N LEU A 248 -14.75 -4.97 -17.17
CA LEU A 248 -15.71 -3.89 -16.89
C LEU A 248 -16.73 -3.71 -18.03
N ILE A 249 -16.28 -3.71 -19.29
CA ILE A 249 -17.18 -3.65 -20.45
C ILE A 249 -18.03 -4.93 -20.54
N ALA A 250 -17.42 -6.11 -20.38
CA ALA A 250 -18.12 -7.38 -20.49
C ALA A 250 -19.26 -7.54 -19.47
N HIS A 251 -19.04 -7.08 -18.23
CA HIS A 251 -20.09 -7.07 -17.19
C HIS A 251 -21.22 -6.12 -17.57
N ALA A 252 -20.90 -4.88 -17.95
CA ALA A 252 -21.92 -3.91 -18.35
C ALA A 252 -22.72 -4.34 -19.59
N GLU A 253 -22.08 -5.02 -20.55
CA GLU A 253 -22.76 -5.60 -21.71
C GLU A 253 -23.69 -6.76 -21.32
N THR A 254 -23.26 -7.60 -20.37
CA THR A 254 -24.10 -8.70 -19.87
C THR A 254 -25.34 -8.17 -19.16
N ASP A 255 -25.17 -7.15 -18.32
CA ASP A 255 -26.28 -6.50 -17.60
C ASP A 255 -27.25 -5.81 -18.56
N ALA A 256 -26.73 -5.07 -19.57
CA ALA A 256 -27.57 -4.44 -20.59
C ALA A 256 -28.39 -5.47 -21.39
N ARG A 257 -27.77 -6.58 -21.81
CA ARG A 257 -28.48 -7.67 -22.51
C ARG A 257 -29.56 -8.30 -21.64
N ALA A 258 -29.28 -8.51 -20.36
CA ALA A 258 -30.26 -9.07 -19.43
C ALA A 258 -31.49 -8.16 -19.25
N ALA A 259 -31.30 -6.84 -19.20
CA ALA A 259 -32.43 -5.90 -19.17
C ALA A 259 -33.18 -5.82 -20.49
N GLU A 260 -32.49 -5.88 -21.63
CA GLU A 260 -33.14 -5.94 -22.95
C GLU A 260 -34.03 -7.18 -23.06
N GLU A 261 -33.55 -8.33 -22.60
CA GLU A 261 -34.33 -9.57 -22.57
C GLU A 261 -35.54 -9.47 -21.62
N ARG A 262 -35.37 -8.85 -20.45
CA ARG A 262 -36.48 -8.60 -19.50
C ARG A 262 -37.54 -7.69 -20.11
N LEU A 263 -37.13 -6.62 -20.79
CA LEU A 263 -38.05 -5.70 -21.48
C LEU A 263 -38.81 -6.42 -22.59
N LYS A 264 -38.12 -7.24 -23.39
CA LYS A 264 -38.75 -8.06 -24.42
C LYS A 264 -39.77 -9.03 -23.82
N LYS A 265 -39.44 -9.73 -22.73
CA LYS A 265 -40.36 -10.64 -22.03
C LYS A 265 -41.60 -9.90 -21.52
N SER A 266 -41.43 -8.73 -20.90
CA SER A 266 -42.55 -7.92 -20.43
C SER A 266 -43.48 -7.47 -21.56
N ARG A 267 -42.92 -6.99 -22.69
CA ARG A 267 -43.71 -6.61 -23.87
C ARG A 267 -44.47 -7.79 -24.48
N LEU A 268 -43.84 -8.96 -24.56
CA LEU A 268 -44.49 -10.19 -25.03
C LEU A 268 -45.61 -10.63 -24.08
N ALA A 269 -45.41 -10.52 -22.76
CA ALA A 269 -46.44 -10.83 -21.77
C ALA A 269 -47.67 -9.92 -21.90
N LEU A 270 -47.45 -8.62 -22.13
CA LEU A 270 -48.54 -7.67 -22.39
C LEU A 270 -49.25 -7.98 -23.72
N GLN A 271 -48.51 -8.38 -24.75
CA GLN A 271 -49.09 -8.80 -26.02
C GLN A 271 -49.92 -10.08 -25.86
N SER A 272 -49.42 -11.09 -25.12
CA SER A 272 -50.18 -12.31 -24.86
C SER A 272 -51.44 -12.02 -24.05
N PHE A 273 -51.37 -11.13 -23.06
CA PHE A 273 -52.54 -10.67 -22.32
C PHE A 273 -53.60 -10.07 -23.27
N ARG A 274 -53.22 -9.14 -24.15
CA ARG A 274 -54.14 -8.53 -25.12
C ARG A 274 -54.77 -9.54 -26.06
N ASN A 275 -54.01 -10.56 -26.48
CA ASN A 275 -54.51 -11.62 -27.35
C ASN A 275 -55.48 -12.57 -26.61
N THR A 276 -55.19 -12.93 -25.36
CA THR A 276 -56.03 -13.83 -24.54
C THR A 276 -57.34 -13.15 -24.15
N TRP A 277 -57.27 -11.89 -23.70
CA TRP A 277 -58.44 -11.15 -23.25
C TRP A 277 -59.20 -10.47 -24.38
N GLY A 278 -58.59 -10.31 -25.57
CA GLY A 278 -59.18 -9.60 -26.71
C GLY A 278 -59.39 -8.10 -26.47
N ILE A 279 -58.76 -7.56 -25.42
CA ILE A 279 -58.94 -6.17 -24.95
C ILE A 279 -57.58 -5.48 -24.97
N ILE A 280 -57.52 -4.27 -25.56
CA ILE A 280 -56.28 -3.48 -25.68
C ILE A 280 -55.93 -2.81 -24.33
N ASP A 281 -56.95 -2.27 -23.66
CA ASP A 281 -56.85 -1.54 -22.39
C ASP A 281 -58.14 -1.80 -21.57
N PRO A 282 -58.06 -2.64 -20.50
CA PRO A 282 -59.20 -2.94 -19.65
C PRO A 282 -59.82 -1.71 -18.99
N LEU A 283 -59.01 -0.70 -18.65
CA LEU A 283 -59.49 0.52 -17.99
C LEU A 283 -60.36 1.33 -18.95
N LYS A 284 -59.89 1.57 -20.17
CA LYS A 284 -60.69 2.26 -21.21
C LYS A 284 -61.96 1.50 -21.55
N THR A 285 -61.90 0.17 -21.54
CA THR A 285 -63.07 -0.68 -21.78
C THR A 285 -64.09 -0.53 -20.65
N ALA A 286 -63.63 -0.53 -19.39
CA ALA A 286 -64.49 -0.31 -18.24
C ALA A 286 -65.13 1.09 -18.25
N GLU A 287 -64.36 2.13 -18.58
CA GLU A 287 -64.86 3.51 -18.75
C GLU A 287 -65.95 3.60 -19.83
N SER A 288 -65.74 2.97 -20.99
CA SER A 288 -66.74 2.91 -22.06
C SER A 288 -68.01 2.20 -21.62
N THR A 289 -67.90 1.08 -20.91
CA THR A 289 -69.07 0.33 -20.40
C THR A 289 -69.84 1.15 -19.36
N LEU A 290 -69.15 1.86 -18.46
CA LEU A 290 -69.78 2.76 -17.48
C LEU A 290 -70.51 3.92 -18.17
N GLN A 291 -69.95 4.48 -19.25
CA GLN A 291 -70.64 5.49 -20.07
C GLN A 291 -71.92 4.94 -20.70
N THR A 292 -71.88 3.71 -21.26
CA THR A 292 -73.08 3.05 -21.79
C THR A 292 -74.14 2.80 -20.71
N ILE A 293 -73.74 2.36 -19.51
CA ILE A 293 -74.65 2.21 -18.37
C ILE A 293 -75.27 3.56 -17.99
N GLY A 294 -74.49 4.65 -18.00
CA GLY A 294 -75.00 6.00 -17.76
C GLY A 294 -76.07 6.42 -18.79
N MET A 295 -75.85 6.09 -20.06
CA MET A 295 -76.82 6.36 -21.13
C MET A 295 -78.10 5.52 -20.98
N LEU A 296 -77.98 4.22 -20.69
CA LEU A 296 -79.12 3.34 -20.42
C LEU A 296 -79.93 3.77 -19.18
N ASN A 297 -79.26 4.26 -18.12
CA ASN A 297 -79.97 4.82 -16.96
C ASN A 297 -80.77 6.06 -17.34
N LYS A 298 -80.25 6.91 -18.25
CA LYS A 298 -80.97 8.08 -18.74
C LYS A 298 -82.21 7.68 -19.55
N ASP A 299 -82.09 6.66 -20.39
CA ASP A 299 -83.21 6.09 -21.16
C ASP A 299 -84.25 5.43 -20.25
N LYS A 300 -83.80 4.72 -19.21
CA LYS A 300 -84.66 4.15 -18.17
C LYS A 300 -85.49 5.22 -17.46
N LEU A 301 -84.83 6.28 -16.96
CA LEU A 301 -85.51 7.39 -16.27
C LEU A 301 -86.56 8.06 -17.16
N LYS A 302 -86.29 8.17 -18.47
CA LYS A 302 -87.26 8.70 -19.43
C LYS A 302 -88.47 7.78 -19.58
N ALA A 303 -88.24 6.47 -19.76
CA ALA A 303 -89.32 5.49 -19.88
C ALA A 303 -90.16 5.36 -18.59
N GLU A 304 -89.54 5.49 -17.41
CA GLU A 304 -90.24 5.51 -16.12
C GLU A 304 -91.09 6.77 -15.95
N ASN A 305 -90.58 7.94 -16.37
CA ASN A 305 -91.35 9.19 -16.37
C ASN A 305 -92.55 9.11 -17.32
N ASP A 306 -92.34 8.65 -18.55
CA ASP A 306 -93.43 8.47 -19.53
C ASP A 306 -94.50 7.50 -18.99
N LEU A 307 -94.09 6.44 -18.30
CA LEU A 307 -95.00 5.50 -17.63
C LEU A 307 -95.75 6.15 -16.46
N GLN A 308 -95.10 6.99 -15.66
CA GLN A 308 -95.74 7.73 -14.58
C GLN A 308 -96.79 8.72 -15.11
N VAL A 309 -96.48 9.45 -16.19
CA VAL A 309 -97.44 10.36 -16.85
C VAL A 309 -98.69 9.61 -17.33
N LEU A 310 -98.54 8.42 -17.90
CA LEU A 310 -99.68 7.59 -18.33
C LEU A 310 -100.51 7.07 -17.14
N ARG A 311 -99.87 6.72 -16.03
CA ARG A 311 -100.56 6.29 -14.79
C ARG A 311 -101.32 7.43 -14.14
N ASP A 312 -100.74 8.63 -14.08
CA ASP A 312 -101.40 9.83 -13.53
C ASP A 312 -102.62 10.25 -14.37
N SER A 313 -102.60 9.92 -15.67
CA SER A 313 -103.72 10.13 -16.60
C SER A 313 -104.86 9.10 -16.43
N ARG A 314 -104.78 8.19 -15.43
CA ARG A 314 -105.77 7.13 -15.13
C ARG A 314 -106.01 6.13 -16.26
N LEU A 315 -105.02 5.86 -17.11
CA LEU A 315 -105.10 4.76 -18.07
C LEU A 315 -105.11 3.40 -17.35
N ASP A 316 -105.86 2.43 -17.89
CA ASP A 316 -105.84 1.05 -17.40
C ASP A 316 -104.42 0.47 -17.54
N GLU A 317 -103.96 -0.23 -16.50
CA GLU A 317 -102.66 -0.91 -16.45
C GLU A 317 -102.56 -2.00 -17.54
N LYS A 318 -103.71 -2.48 -18.04
CA LYS A 318 -103.77 -3.42 -19.18
C LYS A 318 -103.70 -2.76 -20.56
N SER A 319 -103.60 -1.44 -20.64
CA SER A 319 -103.48 -0.74 -21.92
C SER A 319 -102.14 -1.07 -22.61
N ARG A 320 -102.17 -1.17 -23.94
CA ARG A 320 -100.97 -1.50 -24.73
C ARG A 320 -99.80 -0.56 -24.45
N GLY A 321 -100.05 0.74 -24.27
CA GLY A 321 -99.01 1.75 -24.02
C GLY A 321 -98.26 1.55 -22.70
N VAL A 322 -98.98 1.22 -21.62
CA VAL A 322 -98.37 0.92 -20.32
C VAL A 322 -97.57 -0.38 -20.39
N GLN A 323 -98.12 -1.43 -20.98
CA GLN A 323 -97.42 -2.72 -21.14
C GLN A 323 -96.12 -2.60 -21.94
N THR A 324 -96.10 -1.79 -23.01
CA THR A 324 -94.88 -1.57 -23.81
C THR A 324 -93.79 -0.85 -23.03
N LEU A 325 -94.15 0.14 -22.21
CA LEU A 325 -93.18 0.86 -21.37
C LEU A 325 -92.66 -0.02 -20.24
N VAL A 326 -93.52 -0.80 -19.57
CA VAL A 326 -93.09 -1.79 -18.57
C VAL A 326 -92.10 -2.79 -19.17
N ALA A 327 -92.39 -3.33 -20.35
CA ALA A 327 -91.49 -4.25 -21.05
C ALA A 327 -90.16 -3.58 -21.44
N THR A 328 -90.21 -2.30 -21.84
CA THR A 328 -89.02 -1.51 -22.18
C THR A 328 -88.13 -1.28 -20.95
N VAL A 329 -88.70 -0.85 -19.83
CA VAL A 329 -87.98 -0.67 -18.55
C VAL A 329 -87.35 -2.00 -18.11
N ALA A 330 -88.10 -3.11 -18.17
CA ALA A 330 -87.58 -4.44 -17.83
C ALA A 330 -86.43 -4.88 -18.77
N ALA A 331 -86.50 -4.54 -20.06
CA ALA A 331 -85.44 -4.83 -21.02
C ALA A 331 -84.17 -3.99 -20.75
N ILE A 332 -84.33 -2.69 -20.47
CA ILE A 332 -83.21 -1.80 -20.13
C ILE A 332 -82.56 -2.24 -18.81
N ASP A 333 -83.35 -2.59 -17.79
CA ASP A 333 -82.82 -3.13 -16.53
C ASP A 333 -82.05 -4.44 -16.74
N GLY A 334 -82.57 -5.32 -17.61
CA GLY A 334 -81.86 -6.54 -18.00
C GLY A 334 -80.51 -6.25 -18.67
N GLN A 335 -80.42 -5.22 -19.51
CA GLN A 335 -79.16 -4.80 -20.14
C GLN A 335 -78.19 -4.16 -19.13
N ILE A 336 -78.67 -3.26 -18.27
CA ILE A 336 -77.87 -2.64 -17.20
C ILE A 336 -77.28 -3.72 -16.29
N LYS A 337 -78.09 -4.71 -15.89
CA LYS A 337 -77.64 -5.82 -15.06
C LYS A 337 -76.53 -6.61 -15.74
N ARG A 338 -76.69 -7.00 -17.02
CA ARG A 338 -75.65 -7.70 -17.78
C ARG A 338 -74.34 -6.92 -17.88
N LEU A 339 -74.40 -5.61 -18.14
CA LEU A 339 -73.21 -4.76 -18.24
C LEU A 339 -72.53 -4.58 -16.86
N LYS A 340 -73.31 -4.49 -15.78
CA LYS A 340 -72.77 -4.47 -14.41
C LYS A 340 -72.11 -5.80 -14.05
N ASP A 341 -72.74 -6.92 -14.39
CA ASP A 341 -72.21 -8.26 -14.15
C ASP A 341 -70.92 -8.53 -14.95
N GLN A 342 -70.71 -7.85 -16.09
CA GLN A 342 -69.43 -7.89 -16.82
C GLN A 342 -68.32 -7.08 -16.14
N LEU A 343 -68.66 -6.05 -15.37
CA LEU A 343 -67.71 -5.21 -14.64
C LEU A 343 -67.38 -5.76 -13.25
N THR A 344 -68.33 -6.39 -12.57
CA THR A 344 -68.21 -6.81 -11.16
C THR A 344 -68.26 -8.33 -10.98
N ASN A 345 -67.70 -8.80 -9.86
CA ASN A 345 -67.68 -10.22 -9.47
C ASN A 345 -69.04 -10.78 -8.99
N GLU A 346 -70.11 -9.97 -8.87
CA GLU A 346 -71.38 -10.40 -8.24
C GLU A 346 -72.21 -11.39 -9.09
N GLY A 347 -71.89 -11.55 -10.39
CA GLY A 347 -72.58 -12.47 -11.31
C GLY A 347 -72.04 -13.91 -11.35
N LEU A 348 -71.33 -14.37 -10.32
CA LEU A 348 -70.68 -15.69 -10.31
C LEU A 348 -71.69 -16.85 -10.23
N ALA A 349 -72.15 -17.30 -11.39
CA ALA A 349 -72.26 -18.74 -11.63
C ALA A 349 -70.86 -19.27 -11.96
N ALA A 350 -70.42 -20.30 -11.23
CA ALA A 350 -69.14 -20.96 -11.43
C ALA A 350 -68.97 -21.38 -12.91
N GLY A 351 -68.12 -20.68 -13.68
CA GLY A 351 -67.76 -21.09 -15.03
C GLY A 351 -67.63 -20.00 -16.11
N THR A 352 -67.95 -18.72 -15.84
CA THR A 352 -67.76 -17.67 -16.87
C THR A 352 -66.33 -17.12 -16.83
N PRO A 353 -65.54 -17.18 -17.94
CA PRO A 353 -64.08 -17.06 -17.86
C PRO A 353 -63.50 -15.64 -17.74
N ASN A 354 -64.26 -14.57 -18.03
CA ASN A 354 -63.68 -13.25 -18.28
C ASN A 354 -64.31 -12.13 -17.42
N ASN A 355 -63.77 -11.89 -16.22
CA ASN A 355 -64.10 -10.70 -15.42
C ASN A 355 -63.14 -9.53 -15.76
N ILE A 356 -63.69 -8.36 -16.10
CA ILE A 356 -62.94 -7.12 -16.36
C ILE A 356 -62.08 -6.69 -15.15
N THR A 357 -62.55 -6.90 -13.91
CA THR A 357 -61.78 -6.58 -12.70
C THR A 357 -60.51 -7.42 -12.59
N GLN A 358 -60.58 -8.71 -12.94
CA GLN A 358 -59.40 -9.60 -12.93
C GLN A 358 -58.43 -9.24 -14.06
N ALA A 359 -58.96 -8.95 -15.25
CA ALA A 359 -58.17 -8.46 -16.37
C ALA A 359 -57.45 -7.14 -16.04
N LEU A 360 -58.11 -6.23 -15.29
CA LEU A 360 -57.52 -4.97 -14.87
C LEU A 360 -56.33 -5.17 -13.92
N LEU A 361 -56.47 -6.03 -12.90
CA LEU A 361 -55.37 -6.32 -11.96
C LEU A 361 -54.16 -6.96 -12.66
N GLU A 362 -54.41 -7.92 -13.55
CA GLU A 362 -53.33 -8.55 -14.33
C GLU A 362 -52.66 -7.54 -15.27
N PHE A 363 -53.44 -6.70 -15.95
CA PHE A 363 -52.93 -5.64 -16.81
C PHE A 363 -52.07 -4.62 -16.05
N GLU A 364 -52.51 -4.18 -14.87
CA GLU A 364 -51.74 -3.25 -14.02
C GLU A 364 -50.39 -3.85 -13.63
N GLY A 365 -50.36 -5.12 -13.21
CA GLY A 365 -49.12 -5.83 -12.92
C GLY A 365 -48.17 -5.89 -14.11
N LEU A 366 -48.68 -6.26 -15.29
CA LEU A 366 -47.90 -6.32 -16.53
C LEU A 366 -47.38 -4.94 -16.96
N LYS A 367 -48.18 -3.88 -16.79
CA LYS A 367 -47.81 -2.51 -17.13
C LYS A 367 -46.74 -1.95 -16.20
N ILE A 368 -46.82 -2.26 -14.89
CA ILE A 368 -45.78 -1.91 -13.92
C ILE A 368 -44.47 -2.64 -14.27
N GLU A 369 -44.54 -3.94 -14.57
CA GLU A 369 -43.35 -4.70 -14.97
C GLU A 369 -42.72 -4.14 -16.26
N GLN A 370 -43.54 -3.71 -17.23
CA GLN A 370 -43.03 -3.03 -18.43
C GLN A 370 -42.31 -1.74 -18.07
N LEU A 371 -42.90 -0.91 -17.22
CA LEU A 371 -42.29 0.36 -16.80
C LEU A 371 -40.96 0.13 -16.07
N ILE A 372 -40.91 -0.86 -15.17
CA ILE A 372 -39.69 -1.25 -14.46
C ILE A 372 -38.63 -1.71 -15.45
N ALA A 373 -38.99 -2.59 -16.39
CA ALA A 373 -38.07 -3.10 -17.40
C ALA A 373 -37.55 -2.00 -18.34
N GLU A 374 -38.39 -1.04 -18.73
CA GLU A 374 -37.99 0.12 -19.55
C GLU A 374 -37.00 1.00 -18.79
N LYS A 375 -37.28 1.34 -17.53
CA LYS A 375 -36.40 2.15 -16.70
C LYS A 375 -35.07 1.45 -16.41
N LEU A 376 -35.10 0.15 -16.18
CA LEU A 376 -33.90 -0.66 -15.98
C LEU A 376 -33.04 -0.71 -17.26
N ASN A 377 -33.68 -0.91 -18.42
CA ASN A 377 -33.00 -0.93 -19.71
C ASN A 377 -32.31 0.41 -20.00
N GLU A 378 -33.02 1.53 -19.81
CA GLU A 378 -32.44 2.88 -19.93
C GLU A 378 -31.22 3.06 -19.00
N SER A 379 -31.35 2.67 -17.73
CA SER A 379 -30.28 2.77 -16.73
C SER A 379 -29.03 1.95 -17.10
N LEU A 380 -29.20 0.70 -17.52
CA LEU A 380 -28.08 -0.20 -17.82
C LEU A 380 -27.38 0.14 -19.14
N HIS A 381 -28.10 0.65 -20.14
CA HIS A 381 -27.45 1.21 -21.33
C HIS A 381 -26.61 2.45 -21.00
N LEU A 382 -27.12 3.34 -20.14
CA LEU A 382 -26.32 4.46 -19.64
C LEU A 382 -25.09 3.99 -18.85
N MET A 383 -25.21 2.90 -18.09
CA MET A 383 -24.07 2.28 -17.40
C MET A 383 -23.07 1.69 -18.38
N LEU A 384 -23.51 1.04 -19.45
CA LEU A 384 -22.65 0.53 -20.52
C LEU A 384 -21.90 1.65 -21.23
N ASP A 385 -22.57 2.76 -21.55
CA ASP A 385 -21.92 3.91 -22.16
C ASP A 385 -20.89 4.55 -21.22
N LYS A 386 -21.22 4.69 -19.94
CA LYS A 386 -20.27 5.10 -18.91
C LYS A 386 -19.10 4.14 -18.80
N ALA A 387 -19.34 2.83 -18.83
CA ALA A 387 -18.30 1.81 -18.76
C ALA A 387 -17.32 1.91 -19.94
N ARG A 388 -17.83 2.15 -21.16
CA ARG A 388 -17.01 2.39 -22.36
C ARG A 388 -16.17 3.66 -22.24
N ILE A 389 -16.76 4.75 -21.75
CA ILE A 389 -16.04 6.01 -21.53
C ILE A 389 -14.95 5.83 -20.47
N SER A 390 -15.28 5.22 -19.33
CA SER A 390 -14.34 4.93 -18.25
C SER A 390 -13.22 4.01 -18.70
N ALA A 391 -13.50 2.97 -19.48
CA ALA A 391 -12.49 2.07 -20.02
C ALA A 391 -11.52 2.78 -21.00
N ASN A 392 -12.00 3.78 -21.75
CA ASN A 392 -11.12 4.56 -22.62
C ASN A 392 -10.26 5.57 -21.84
N LYS A 393 -10.74 6.09 -20.71
CA LYS A 393 -10.01 7.07 -19.89
C LYS A 393 -9.03 6.42 -18.90
N GLN A 394 -9.40 5.32 -18.25
CA GLN A 394 -8.64 4.69 -17.17
C GLN A 394 -7.51 3.79 -17.68
N GLN A 395 -6.54 4.36 -18.40
CA GLN A 395 -5.34 3.62 -18.78
C GLN A 395 -4.28 3.75 -17.69
N VAL A 396 -3.96 2.62 -17.05
CA VAL A 396 -2.79 2.51 -16.17
C VAL A 396 -1.60 2.10 -17.02
N TYR A 397 -0.52 2.86 -16.95
CA TYR A 397 0.70 2.61 -17.70
C TYR A 397 1.95 2.88 -16.85
N LEU A 398 3.07 2.31 -17.29
CA LEU A 398 4.37 2.50 -16.66
C LEU A 398 5.08 3.66 -17.37
N ALA A 399 5.39 4.73 -16.64
CA ALA A 399 6.09 5.90 -17.14
C ALA A 399 7.55 5.88 -16.69
N VAL A 400 8.47 5.59 -17.62
CA VAL A 400 9.92 5.67 -17.38
C VAL A 400 10.38 7.09 -17.62
N PHE A 401 10.91 7.75 -16.59
CA PHE A 401 11.43 9.12 -16.70
C PHE A 401 12.95 9.19 -16.48
N VAL A 402 13.55 8.17 -15.86
CA VAL A 402 15.00 7.96 -15.87
C VAL A 402 15.28 6.56 -16.45
N PRO A 403 15.71 6.47 -17.72
CA PRO A 403 16.08 5.20 -18.32
C PRO A 403 17.39 4.66 -17.69
N PRO A 404 17.63 3.34 -17.75
CA PRO A 404 18.89 2.76 -17.30
C PRO A 404 20.05 3.32 -18.11
N SER A 405 21.14 3.67 -17.44
CA SER A 405 22.36 4.18 -18.07
C SER A 405 23.56 3.29 -17.73
N LEU A 406 24.54 3.27 -18.63
CA LEU A 406 25.79 2.52 -18.45
C LEU A 406 26.58 3.08 -17.26
N PRO A 407 26.84 2.28 -16.21
CA PRO A 407 27.58 2.73 -15.06
C PRO A 407 29.06 2.91 -15.37
N ALA A 408 29.60 4.11 -15.10
CA ALA A 408 30.99 4.46 -15.36
C ALA A 408 31.97 3.93 -14.29
N SER A 409 31.48 3.63 -13.08
CA SER A 409 32.29 3.13 -11.97
C SER A 409 31.64 1.95 -11.26
N SER A 410 32.48 1.08 -10.69
CA SER A 410 32.09 -0.01 -9.80
C SER A 410 31.67 0.58 -8.45
N ILE A 411 30.41 0.36 -8.06
CA ILE A 411 29.89 0.83 -6.75
C ILE A 411 30.17 -0.22 -5.68
N TYR A 412 30.16 -1.50 -6.05
CA TYR A 412 30.32 -2.61 -5.13
C TYR A 412 31.54 -3.47 -5.46
N PRO A 413 32.22 -4.04 -4.46
CA PRO A 413 32.02 -3.81 -3.02
C PRO A 413 32.53 -2.42 -2.62
N GLU A 414 31.87 -1.77 -1.64
CA GLU A 414 32.38 -0.52 -1.04
C GLU A 414 33.64 -0.83 -0.22
N ARG A 415 34.78 -0.99 -0.90
CA ARG A 415 36.02 -1.56 -0.33
C ARG A 415 36.46 -0.83 0.94
N GLY A 416 36.44 0.51 0.91
CA GLY A 416 36.81 1.34 2.06
C GLY A 416 35.83 1.24 3.23
N TYR A 417 34.52 1.34 2.97
CA TYR A 417 33.49 1.24 4.00
C TYR A 417 33.48 -0.15 4.65
N THR A 418 33.51 -1.21 3.83
CA THR A 418 33.53 -2.60 4.28
C THR A 418 34.74 -2.87 5.18
N LEU A 419 35.92 -2.38 4.79
CA LEU A 419 37.12 -2.51 5.62
C LEU A 419 37.02 -1.78 6.96
N MET A 420 36.48 -0.57 6.96
CA MET A 420 36.27 0.19 8.19
C MET A 420 35.32 -0.56 9.13
N VAL A 421 34.21 -1.08 8.60
CA VAL A 421 33.23 -1.87 9.37
C VAL A 421 33.87 -3.16 9.92
N THR A 422 34.61 -3.91 9.11
CA THR A 422 35.33 -5.11 9.57
C THR A 422 36.32 -4.77 10.68
N PHE A 423 37.07 -3.67 10.55
CA PHE A 423 38.01 -3.21 11.57
C PHE A 423 37.31 -2.92 12.90
N PHE A 424 36.22 -2.14 12.90
CA PHE A 424 35.46 -1.85 14.11
C PHE A 424 34.80 -3.09 14.72
N CYS A 425 34.32 -4.01 13.89
CA CYS A 425 33.72 -5.26 14.36
C CYS A 425 34.76 -6.16 15.05
N CYS A 426 35.94 -6.36 14.44
CA CYS A 426 37.05 -7.07 15.05
C CYS A 426 37.53 -6.39 16.34
N PHE A 427 37.58 -5.05 16.35
CA PHE A 427 37.92 -4.27 17.54
C PHE A 427 36.92 -4.49 18.68
N ALA A 428 35.61 -4.43 18.39
CA ALA A 428 34.55 -4.66 19.37
C ALA A 428 34.59 -6.09 19.93
N LEU A 429 34.78 -7.10 19.08
CA LEU A 429 34.92 -8.50 19.49
C LEU A 429 36.15 -8.70 20.38
N CYS A 430 37.29 -8.09 20.02
CA CYS A 430 38.50 -8.17 20.83
C CYS A 430 38.31 -7.48 22.19
N SER A 431 37.61 -6.34 22.23
CA SER A 431 37.28 -5.62 23.47
C SER A 431 36.39 -6.47 24.38
N ALA A 432 35.32 -7.06 23.84
CA ALA A 432 34.43 -7.95 24.57
C ALA A 432 35.16 -9.19 25.09
N GLY A 433 35.99 -9.83 24.26
CA GLY A 433 36.82 -10.97 24.67
C GLY A 433 37.80 -10.61 25.77
N SER A 434 38.41 -9.42 25.72
CA SER A 434 39.31 -8.92 26.76
C SER A 434 38.58 -8.64 28.08
N LEU A 435 37.37 -8.09 28.04
CA LEU A 435 36.51 -7.89 29.20
C LEU A 435 36.13 -9.22 29.86
N LEU A 436 35.71 -10.21 29.08
CA LEU A 436 35.36 -11.54 29.58
C LEU A 436 36.57 -12.23 30.23
N LEU A 437 37.73 -12.21 29.58
CA LEU A 437 38.97 -12.76 30.14
C LEU A 437 39.40 -12.05 31.42
N SER A 438 39.15 -10.74 31.52
CA SER A 438 39.44 -9.97 32.72
C SER A 438 38.46 -10.32 33.84
N GLY A 439 37.16 -10.41 33.56
CA GLY A 439 36.15 -10.80 34.53
C GLY A 439 36.35 -12.22 35.10
N VAL A 440 36.67 -13.21 34.25
CA VAL A 440 36.97 -14.57 34.71
C VAL A 440 38.24 -14.60 35.57
N LYS A 441 39.21 -13.75 35.26
CA LYS A 441 40.46 -13.67 36.02
C LYS A 441 40.27 -12.97 37.36
N ASP A 442 39.36 -12.00 37.44
CA ASP A 442 39.00 -11.30 38.66
C ASP A 442 38.18 -12.18 39.61
N GLN A 443 37.29 -13.03 39.07
CA GLN A 443 36.56 -14.05 39.85
C GLN A 443 37.44 -15.23 40.33
N ARG A 444 38.64 -15.39 39.77
CA ARG A 444 39.62 -16.42 40.17
C ARG A 444 40.62 -15.93 41.22
N ILE A 445 40.57 -14.66 41.60
CA ILE A 445 41.33 -14.06 42.72
C ILE A 445 40.39 -13.96 43.90
#